data_AF-A0A1D6FRL9-F1
#
_entry.id   AF-A0A1D6FRL9-F1
#
_cell.length_a   1.000
_cell.length_b   1.000
_cell.length_c   1.000
_cell.angle_alpha   90.00
_cell.angle_beta   90.00
_cell.angle_gamma   90.00
#
_symmetry.space_group_name_H-M   'P 1'
#
loop_
_entity.id
_entity.type
_entity.pdbx_description
1 polymer ?
#
loop_
_entity_poly.entity_id
_entity_poly.type
_entity_poly.pdbx_seq_one_letter_code
_entity_poly.pdbx_strand_id
1 'polypeptide(L)'
;MAAASTPARSSAHLSQPVRVVLRVRPFLSSEAASATAPCVSLLGCHPGGGVTVQLKDQHTSRSEQYKLDAFFRQEDSVSQIFDQEVRAVIPSIFEGINATVFAYGATGSGKTYTMQGTEDFPGLIPLAASTILALCTGTWCSVEISYYEVYMERCYDLLEPKAKEIMALDDKDGNMQLKGLSWVPVRSMEEFQELYSIGVQRRKVAHTGLNDVSSRSHAVLSLRVSSTDVVKGKLNLIDLAGSEDNKRTLNEGIRLQESSKINQSLFALSNVISALNKNEHRIPYRQSKLTREELQQLKGIGARRAEYILELREDSPKPFKTLEDLGNIGLSSKQIRDILKKTATGIFK
;
A
#
# COMPACT_ATOMS: atom_id res chain seq x y z
N MET A 1 21.75 19.80 -29.36
CA MET A 1 20.36 19.88 -29.87
C MET A 1 19.91 18.51 -30.29
N ALA A 2 19.05 17.89 -29.48
CA ALA A 2 18.05 16.87 -29.85
C ALA A 2 17.31 16.56 -28.54
N ALA A 3 16.32 17.39 -28.21
CA ALA A 3 15.41 17.12 -27.11
C ALA A 3 14.54 15.92 -27.54
N ALA A 4 14.68 14.78 -26.87
CA ALA A 4 13.78 13.67 -27.06
C ALA A 4 12.42 14.06 -26.48
N SER A 5 11.50 14.44 -27.35
CA SER A 5 10.12 14.72 -27.03
C SER A 5 9.44 13.44 -26.54
N THR A 6 9.12 13.39 -25.25
CA THR A 6 8.32 12.32 -24.65
C THR A 6 6.90 12.41 -25.22
N PRO A 7 6.34 11.36 -25.83
CA PRO A 7 4.98 11.43 -26.38
C PRO A 7 3.97 11.50 -25.24
N ALA A 8 3.10 12.51 -25.29
CA ALA A 8 1.93 12.59 -24.43
C ALA A 8 1.05 11.35 -24.66
N ARG A 9 0.88 10.51 -23.63
CA ARG A 9 0.09 9.28 -23.73
C ARG A 9 -1.40 9.55 -23.52
N SER A 10 -2.22 8.96 -24.37
CA SER A 10 -3.68 9.08 -24.42
C SER A 10 -4.38 8.46 -23.20
N SER A 11 -5.57 8.98 -22.90
CA SER A 11 -6.54 8.68 -21.82
C SER A 11 -6.96 7.21 -21.60
N ALA A 12 -6.40 6.23 -22.34
CA ALA A 12 -6.79 4.83 -22.28
C ALA A 12 -6.29 4.08 -21.03
N HIS A 13 -5.30 4.61 -20.31
CA HIS A 13 -4.67 3.94 -19.16
C HIS A 13 -5.43 4.03 -17.82
N LEU A 14 -6.50 4.83 -17.74
CA LEU A 14 -7.35 4.93 -16.54
C LEU A 14 -8.40 3.80 -16.43
N SER A 15 -8.34 2.79 -17.30
CA SER A 15 -9.33 1.70 -17.38
C SER A 15 -9.12 0.57 -16.37
N GLN A 16 -7.98 0.51 -15.69
CA GLN A 16 -7.72 -0.51 -14.67
C GLN A 16 -7.90 0.06 -13.25
N PRO A 17 -8.63 -0.66 -12.35
CA PRO A 17 -8.91 -0.17 -11.01
C PRO A 17 -7.67 -0.11 -10.11
N VAL A 18 -6.62 -0.86 -10.44
CA VAL A 18 -5.35 -0.92 -9.70
C VAL A 18 -4.19 -0.96 -10.69
N ARG A 19 -3.15 -0.16 -10.45
CA ARG A 19 -1.86 -0.23 -11.14
C ARG A 19 -0.77 -0.69 -10.18
N VAL A 20 0.11 -1.57 -10.64
CA VAL A 20 1.20 -2.17 -9.87
C VAL A 20 2.54 -1.77 -10.47
N VAL A 21 3.31 -1.01 -9.70
CA VAL A 21 4.59 -0.43 -10.10
C VAL A 21 5.70 -0.98 -9.20
N LEU A 22 6.82 -1.42 -9.80
CA LEU A 22 8.00 -1.88 -9.04
C LEU A 22 9.14 -0.86 -9.14
N ARG A 23 9.66 -0.46 -7.99
CA ARG A 23 10.87 0.37 -7.87
C ARG A 23 12.00 -0.44 -7.25
N VAL A 24 13.19 -0.39 -7.84
CA VAL A 24 14.43 -0.90 -7.25
C VAL A 24 15.21 0.27 -6.66
N ARG A 25 15.52 0.23 -5.35
CA ARG A 25 16.38 1.26 -4.74
C ARG A 25 17.86 1.00 -5.07
N PRO A 26 18.73 2.03 -5.07
CA PRO A 26 20.17 1.85 -5.07
C PRO A 26 20.65 1.00 -3.89
N PHE A 27 21.80 0.35 -4.06
CA PHE A 27 22.52 -0.29 -2.96
C PHE A 27 22.97 0.76 -1.93
N LEU A 28 22.89 0.42 -0.64
CA LEU A 28 23.51 1.22 0.41
C LEU A 28 25.03 1.06 0.34
N SER A 29 25.77 2.03 0.87
CA SER A 29 27.24 1.98 0.89
C SER A 29 27.78 0.71 1.58
N SER A 30 27.07 0.19 2.58
CA SER A 30 27.39 -1.07 3.27
C SER A 30 27.13 -2.32 2.42
N GLU A 31 26.25 -2.24 1.43
CA GLU A 31 25.87 -3.35 0.54
C GLU A 31 26.74 -3.37 -0.72
N ALA A 32 27.20 -2.20 -1.18
CA ALA A 32 27.97 -2.03 -2.42
C ALA A 32 29.29 -2.81 -2.44
N ALA A 33 29.91 -3.05 -1.27
CA ALA A 33 31.16 -3.81 -1.17
C ALA A 33 30.99 -5.33 -1.41
N SER A 34 29.78 -5.86 -1.24
CA SER A 34 29.48 -7.31 -1.33
C SER A 34 28.56 -7.66 -2.50
N ALA A 35 27.92 -6.67 -3.14
CA ALA A 35 26.96 -6.89 -4.22
C ALA A 35 27.65 -6.94 -5.58
N THR A 36 27.48 -8.05 -6.30
CA THR A 36 28.07 -8.26 -7.65
C THR A 36 27.12 -7.86 -8.79
N ALA A 37 25.81 -7.77 -8.56
CA ALA A 37 24.79 -7.23 -9.47
C ALA A 37 23.42 -7.12 -8.77
N PRO A 38 22.44 -6.34 -9.29
CA PRO A 38 21.04 -6.43 -8.85
C PRO A 38 20.43 -7.80 -9.20
N CYS A 39 19.60 -8.37 -8.31
CA CYS A 39 18.85 -9.61 -8.57
C CYS A 39 17.55 -9.40 -9.38
N VAL A 40 17.24 -8.15 -9.74
CA VAL A 40 16.03 -7.75 -10.48
C VAL A 40 16.43 -7.07 -11.78
N SER A 41 15.80 -7.47 -12.89
CA SER A 41 16.07 -6.89 -14.22
C SER A 41 14.80 -6.76 -15.06
N LEU A 42 14.82 -5.85 -16.03
CA LEU A 42 13.74 -5.67 -17.00
C LEU A 42 13.97 -6.61 -18.20
N LEU A 43 13.02 -7.49 -18.50
CA LEU A 43 13.09 -8.38 -19.67
C LEU A 43 12.49 -7.76 -20.93
N GLY A 44 11.45 -6.94 -20.79
CA GLY A 44 10.82 -6.32 -21.95
C GLY A 44 9.59 -5.49 -21.60
N CYS A 45 9.19 -4.65 -22.56
CA CYS A 45 7.99 -3.82 -22.50
C CYS A 45 6.94 -4.38 -23.47
N HIS A 46 5.66 -4.33 -23.08
CA HIS A 46 4.59 -4.89 -23.90
C HIS A 46 3.93 -3.82 -24.78
N PRO A 47 3.55 -4.17 -26.04
CA PRO A 47 2.67 -3.33 -26.85
C PRO A 47 1.30 -3.22 -26.16
N GLY A 48 0.91 -2.01 -25.75
CA GLY A 48 -0.30 -1.76 -24.94
C GLY A 48 -0.03 -1.31 -23.49
N GLY A 49 1.24 -1.21 -23.10
CA GLY A 49 1.67 -0.82 -21.76
C GLY A 49 2.00 -2.00 -20.87
N GLY A 50 2.72 -1.73 -19.78
CA GLY A 50 3.24 -2.77 -18.89
C GLY A 50 4.63 -3.30 -19.29
N VAL A 51 5.23 -4.01 -18.35
CA VAL A 51 6.61 -4.51 -18.39
C VAL A 51 6.68 -5.92 -17.82
N THR A 52 7.63 -6.73 -18.30
CA THR A 52 8.02 -7.99 -17.64
C THR A 52 9.32 -7.77 -16.90
N VAL A 53 9.32 -8.03 -15.59
CA VAL A 53 10.52 -8.03 -14.76
C VAL A 53 10.91 -9.45 -14.41
N GLN A 54 12.21 -9.71 -14.29
CA GLN A 54 12.78 -10.97 -13.86
C GLN A 54 13.47 -10.81 -12.53
N LEU A 55 13.12 -11.68 -11.58
CA LEU A 55 13.85 -11.90 -10.34
C LEU A 55 14.70 -13.15 -10.53
N LYS A 56 16.01 -13.03 -10.33
CA LYS A 56 16.96 -14.13 -10.42
C LYS A 56 17.72 -14.23 -9.11
N ASP A 57 17.57 -15.37 -8.44
CA ASP A 57 18.38 -15.69 -7.27
C ASP A 57 19.83 -15.90 -7.73
N GLN A 58 20.77 -15.27 -7.03
CA GLN A 58 22.20 -15.38 -7.36
C GLN A 58 22.83 -16.64 -6.78
N HIS A 59 22.19 -17.25 -5.77
CA HIS A 59 22.68 -18.45 -5.09
C HIS A 59 21.99 -19.73 -5.56
N THR A 60 20.89 -19.61 -6.32
CA THR A 60 20.16 -20.75 -6.86
C THR A 60 19.82 -20.54 -8.33
N SER A 61 19.48 -21.61 -9.05
CA SER A 61 18.99 -21.49 -10.44
C SER A 61 17.55 -20.97 -10.54
N ARG A 62 16.97 -20.47 -9.44
CA ARG A 62 15.59 -19.96 -9.44
C ARG A 62 15.51 -18.64 -10.18
N SER A 63 14.60 -18.60 -11.15
CA SER A 63 14.25 -17.38 -11.87
C SER A 63 12.75 -17.30 -12.03
N GLU A 64 12.21 -16.15 -11.67
CA GLU A 64 10.78 -15.87 -11.70
C GLU A 64 10.55 -14.62 -12.54
N GLN A 65 9.43 -14.58 -13.25
CA GLN A 65 9.06 -13.44 -14.10
C GLN A 65 7.69 -12.93 -13.68
N TYR A 66 7.58 -11.61 -13.61
CA TYR A 66 6.37 -10.91 -13.18
C TYR A 66 5.99 -9.86 -14.21
N LYS A 67 4.70 -9.81 -14.56
CA LYS A 67 4.14 -8.75 -15.39
C LYS A 67 3.63 -7.64 -14.48
N LEU A 68 4.01 -6.41 -14.77
CA LEU A 68 3.71 -5.20 -13.99
C LEU A 68 3.32 -4.05 -14.92
N ASP A 69 2.79 -2.96 -14.38
CA ASP A 69 2.42 -1.78 -15.16
C ASP A 69 3.63 -0.89 -15.49
N ALA A 70 4.55 -0.76 -14.53
CA ALA A 70 5.78 0.00 -14.71
C ALA A 70 6.92 -0.55 -13.83
N PHE A 71 8.14 -0.25 -14.24
CA PHE A 71 9.36 -0.66 -13.56
C PHE A 71 10.35 0.51 -13.54
N PHE A 72 10.83 0.85 -12.35
CA PHE A 72 11.81 1.90 -12.09
C PHE A 72 13.09 1.28 -11.53
N ARG A 73 14.22 1.61 -12.16
CA ARG A 73 15.57 1.14 -11.84
C ARG A 73 16.18 1.96 -10.70
N GLN A 74 17.42 1.61 -10.32
CA GLN A 74 18.12 2.28 -9.22
C GLN A 74 18.43 3.74 -9.56
N GLU A 75 18.60 4.03 -10.84
CA GLU A 75 18.95 5.35 -11.37
C GLU A 75 17.73 6.27 -11.48
N ASP A 76 16.52 5.71 -11.44
CA ASP A 76 15.29 6.47 -11.59
C ASP A 76 14.95 7.22 -10.30
N SER A 77 14.76 8.53 -10.44
CA SER A 77 14.41 9.44 -9.36
C SER A 77 12.94 9.31 -8.95
N VAL A 78 12.64 9.69 -7.71
CA VAL A 78 11.25 9.76 -7.22
C VAL A 78 10.43 10.77 -8.02
N SER A 79 11.04 11.85 -8.51
CA SER A 79 10.38 12.83 -9.39
C SER A 79 9.88 12.19 -10.70
N GLN A 80 10.70 11.33 -11.32
CA GLN A 80 10.27 10.59 -12.51
C GLN A 80 9.10 9.63 -12.22
N ILE A 81 9.12 8.98 -11.05
CA ILE A 81 7.99 8.12 -10.60
C ILE A 81 6.74 8.98 -10.42
N PHE A 82 6.87 10.14 -9.78
CA PHE A 82 5.77 11.07 -9.58
C PHE A 82 5.15 11.50 -10.91
N ASP A 83 5.96 11.99 -11.85
CA ASP A 83 5.47 12.49 -13.14
C ASP A 83 4.77 11.40 -13.97
N GLN A 84 5.26 10.15 -13.91
CA GLN A 84 4.71 9.05 -14.69
C GLN A 84 3.47 8.41 -14.06
N GLU A 85 3.43 8.26 -12.73
CA GLU A 85 2.40 7.44 -12.08
C GLU A 85 1.42 8.24 -11.21
N VAL A 86 1.88 9.28 -10.51
CA VAL A 86 1.05 10.00 -9.53
C VAL A 86 0.46 11.28 -10.12
N ARG A 87 1.22 12.02 -10.93
CA ARG A 87 0.77 13.26 -11.54
C ARG A 87 -0.49 13.07 -12.39
N ALA A 88 -0.56 11.94 -13.11
CA ALA A 88 -1.67 11.62 -13.99
C ALA A 88 -3.01 11.40 -13.25
N VAL A 89 -2.99 11.03 -11.95
CA VAL A 89 -4.21 10.83 -11.16
C VAL A 89 -4.66 12.09 -10.41
N ILE A 90 -3.84 13.14 -10.39
CA ILE A 90 -4.19 14.39 -9.68
C ILE A 90 -5.43 15.07 -10.29
N PRO A 91 -5.57 15.22 -11.62
CA PRO A 91 -6.73 15.88 -12.21
C PRO A 91 -8.08 15.24 -11.81
N SER A 92 -8.14 13.91 -11.70
CA SER A 92 -9.39 13.20 -11.38
C SER A 92 -9.91 13.52 -9.97
N ILE A 93 -9.04 13.95 -9.06
CA ILE A 93 -9.42 14.39 -7.70
C ILE A 93 -10.28 15.65 -7.75
N PHE A 94 -10.00 16.57 -8.69
CA PHE A 94 -10.80 17.77 -8.91
C PHE A 94 -12.16 17.46 -9.57
N GLU A 95 -12.25 16.32 -10.26
CA GLU A 95 -13.48 15.79 -10.87
C GLU A 95 -14.32 14.95 -9.90
N GLY A 96 -13.83 14.74 -8.69
CA GLY A 96 -14.55 14.02 -7.63
C GLY A 96 -14.17 12.55 -7.46
N ILE A 97 -13.08 12.11 -8.09
CA ILE A 97 -12.59 10.74 -8.03
C ILE A 97 -11.45 10.65 -7.03
N ASN A 98 -11.62 9.81 -6.00
CA ASN A 98 -10.58 9.56 -5.01
C ASN A 98 -9.45 8.70 -5.61
N ALA A 99 -8.21 9.00 -5.23
CA ALA A 99 -7.03 8.22 -5.60
C ALA A 99 -6.23 7.84 -4.36
N THR A 100 -5.58 6.68 -4.40
CA THR A 100 -4.74 6.17 -3.31
C THR A 100 -3.46 5.58 -3.87
N VAL A 101 -2.32 5.97 -3.29
CA VAL A 101 -0.99 5.44 -3.65
C VAL A 101 -0.40 4.75 -2.42
N PHE A 102 0.01 3.50 -2.59
CA PHE A 102 0.66 2.70 -1.55
C PHE A 102 2.15 2.54 -1.83
N ALA A 103 2.98 2.73 -0.81
CA ALA A 103 4.35 2.22 -0.81
C ALA A 103 4.37 0.92 0.01
N TYR A 104 4.69 -0.20 -0.64
CA TYR A 104 4.72 -1.53 -0.05
C TYR A 104 6.08 -2.20 -0.26
N GLY A 105 6.53 -2.99 0.72
CA GLY A 105 7.80 -3.71 0.68
C GLY A 105 8.42 -3.94 2.05
N ALA A 106 9.52 -4.70 2.07
CA ALA A 106 10.27 -5.01 3.29
C ALA A 106 10.85 -3.76 3.97
N THR A 107 11.18 -3.86 5.26
CA THR A 107 11.93 -2.79 5.94
C THR A 107 13.26 -2.52 5.23
N GLY A 108 13.63 -1.25 5.14
CA GLY A 108 14.83 -0.83 4.39
C GLY A 108 14.70 -0.89 2.87
N SER A 109 13.53 -1.20 2.29
CA SER A 109 13.34 -1.19 0.83
C SER A 109 13.21 0.22 0.21
N GLY A 110 13.14 1.28 1.03
CA GLY A 110 13.01 2.66 0.57
C GLY A 110 11.57 3.18 0.44
N LYS A 111 10.58 2.57 1.10
CA LYS A 111 9.19 3.05 1.14
C LYS A 111 9.08 4.50 1.63
N THR A 112 9.58 4.76 2.83
CA THR A 112 9.62 6.07 3.46
C THR A 112 10.38 7.08 2.61
N TYR A 113 11.52 6.70 2.01
CA TYR A 113 12.26 7.56 1.08
C TYR A 113 11.43 7.88 -0.18
N THR A 114 10.65 6.94 -0.71
CA THR A 114 9.77 7.20 -1.85
C THR A 114 8.65 8.17 -1.49
N MET A 115 7.99 7.96 -0.34
CA MET A 115 6.84 8.76 0.07
C MET A 115 7.25 10.13 0.60
N GLN A 116 8.20 10.16 1.54
CA GLN A 116 8.62 11.37 2.23
C GLN A 116 9.77 12.09 1.51
N GLY A 117 10.75 11.33 1.02
CA GLY A 117 11.99 11.88 0.45
C GLY A 117 12.92 12.47 1.51
N THR A 118 13.82 13.33 1.05
CA THR A 118 14.72 14.16 1.86
C THR A 118 14.49 15.63 1.53
N GLU A 119 15.16 16.54 2.25
CA GLU A 119 15.08 17.98 1.97
C GLU A 119 15.51 18.31 0.54
N ASP A 120 16.62 17.72 0.07
CA ASP A 120 17.13 17.92 -1.29
C ASP A 120 16.35 17.14 -2.36
N PHE A 121 15.78 15.99 -1.99
CA PHE A 121 15.12 15.05 -2.91
C PHE A 121 13.70 14.75 -2.41
N PRO A 122 12.72 15.62 -2.70
CA PRO A 122 11.36 15.47 -2.21
C PRO A 122 10.71 14.16 -2.68
N GLY A 123 9.94 13.55 -1.78
CA GLY A 123 9.18 12.34 -2.07
C GLY A 123 7.85 12.60 -2.78
N LEU A 124 7.05 11.55 -2.99
CA LEU A 124 5.73 11.65 -3.61
C LEU A 124 4.78 12.59 -2.85
N ILE A 125 4.87 12.64 -1.52
CA ILE A 125 4.02 13.50 -0.66
C ILE A 125 4.21 15.00 -0.96
N PRO A 126 5.41 15.58 -0.79
CA PRO A 126 5.61 16.99 -1.07
C PRO A 126 5.40 17.33 -2.57
N LEU A 127 5.74 16.44 -3.50
CA LEU A 127 5.52 16.65 -4.94
C LEU A 127 4.02 16.71 -5.29
N ALA A 128 3.21 15.82 -4.70
CA ALA A 128 1.76 15.81 -4.90
C ALA A 128 1.10 17.05 -4.28
N ALA A 129 1.49 17.42 -3.05
CA ALA A 129 0.98 18.60 -2.37
C ALA A 129 1.27 19.88 -3.17
N SER A 130 2.52 20.06 -3.63
CA SER A 130 2.91 21.18 -4.47
C SER A 130 2.08 21.26 -5.76
N THR A 131 1.88 20.13 -6.43
CA THR A 131 1.09 20.08 -7.67
C THR A 131 -0.39 20.40 -7.44
N ILE A 132 -1.00 19.86 -6.38
CA ILE A 132 -2.41 20.13 -6.05
C ILE A 132 -2.59 21.61 -5.67
N LEU A 133 -1.72 22.17 -4.83
CA LEU A 133 -1.78 23.59 -4.44
C LEU A 133 -1.62 24.52 -5.66
N ALA A 134 -0.69 24.18 -6.57
CA ALA A 134 -0.52 24.92 -7.81
C ALA A 134 -1.79 24.92 -8.67
N LEU A 135 -2.48 23.77 -8.78
CA LEU A 135 -3.75 23.66 -9.51
C LEU A 135 -4.91 24.41 -8.84
N CYS A 136 -4.87 24.59 -7.52
CA CYS A 136 -5.87 25.38 -6.80
C CYS A 136 -5.66 26.90 -6.94
N THR A 137 -4.44 27.34 -7.30
CA THR A 137 -4.12 28.77 -7.43
C THR A 137 -5.02 29.44 -8.46
N GLY A 138 -5.71 30.52 -8.05
CA GLY A 138 -6.61 31.26 -8.94
C GLY A 138 -7.96 30.56 -9.21
N THR A 139 -8.26 29.49 -8.48
CA THR A 139 -9.55 28.78 -8.55
C THR A 139 -10.34 28.97 -7.25
N TRP A 140 -11.58 28.46 -7.21
CA TRP A 140 -12.43 28.42 -6.01
C TRP A 140 -12.17 27.18 -5.14
N CYS A 141 -11.09 26.45 -5.43
CA CYS A 141 -10.73 25.23 -4.73
C CYS A 141 -9.89 25.54 -3.49
N SER A 142 -10.17 24.84 -2.40
CA SER A 142 -9.37 24.83 -1.17
C SER A 142 -8.78 23.43 -0.93
N VAL A 143 -7.65 23.39 -0.24
CA VAL A 143 -6.94 22.16 0.10
C VAL A 143 -6.88 22.03 1.61
N GLU A 144 -7.16 20.82 2.10
CA GLU A 144 -7.00 20.46 3.50
C GLU A 144 -6.13 19.20 3.61
N ILE A 145 -5.28 19.16 4.63
CA ILE A 145 -4.41 18.04 4.95
C ILE A 145 -4.93 17.31 6.19
N SER A 146 -4.82 15.99 6.17
CA SER A 146 -4.86 15.16 7.37
C SER A 146 -3.67 14.22 7.36
N TYR A 147 -3.09 13.93 8.52
CA TYR A 147 -1.97 13.01 8.63
C TYR A 147 -2.12 12.19 9.91
N TYR A 148 -2.19 10.88 9.77
CA TYR A 148 -2.35 9.95 10.88
C TYR A 148 -1.51 8.70 10.69
N GLU A 149 -1.27 7.97 11.78
CA GLU A 149 -0.67 6.65 11.74
C GLU A 149 -1.61 5.57 12.26
N VAL A 150 -1.44 4.36 11.74
CA VAL A 150 -2.06 3.14 12.25
C VAL A 150 -0.99 2.30 12.90
N TYR A 151 -1.08 2.14 14.22
CA TYR A 151 -0.16 1.36 15.03
C TYR A 151 -0.96 0.41 15.92
N MET A 152 -0.64 -0.88 15.87
CA MET A 152 -1.38 -1.93 16.60
C MET A 152 -2.91 -1.84 16.45
N GLU A 153 -3.41 -1.65 15.21
CA GLU A 153 -4.83 -1.48 14.87
C GLU A 153 -5.52 -0.23 15.44
N ARG A 154 -4.77 0.66 16.08
CA ARG A 154 -5.27 1.95 16.57
C ARG A 154 -4.78 3.08 15.68
N CYS A 155 -5.63 4.08 15.50
CA CYS A 155 -5.32 5.24 14.67
C CYS A 155 -4.94 6.43 15.56
N TYR A 156 -3.87 7.14 15.22
CA TYR A 156 -3.40 8.30 15.98
C TYR A 156 -3.20 9.49 15.05
N ASP A 157 -3.77 10.63 15.42
CA ASP A 157 -3.61 11.87 14.67
C ASP A 157 -2.19 12.44 14.88
N LEU A 158 -1.47 12.68 13.79
CA LEU A 158 -0.11 13.21 13.81
C LEU A 158 -0.09 14.74 13.74
N LEU A 159 -1.19 15.40 13.37
CA LEU A 159 -1.28 16.87 13.30
C LEU A 159 -1.74 17.49 14.62
N GLU A 160 -2.34 16.70 15.51
CA GLU A 160 -2.71 17.13 16.87
C GLU A 160 -1.56 17.00 17.89
N PRO A 161 -1.26 18.03 18.71
CA PRO A 161 -0.21 17.97 19.73
C PRO A 161 -0.43 16.92 20.81
N LYS A 162 -1.70 16.64 21.12
CA LYS A 162 -2.08 15.59 22.06
C LYS A 162 -2.42 14.36 21.23
N ALA A 163 -1.61 13.31 21.37
CA ALA A 163 -1.88 12.01 20.75
C ALA A 163 -3.29 11.55 21.15
N LYS A 164 -4.23 11.73 20.23
CA LYS A 164 -5.63 11.37 20.42
C LYS A 164 -5.90 10.19 19.52
N GLU A 165 -6.38 9.11 20.13
CA GLU A 165 -6.84 7.96 19.37
C GLU A 165 -8.06 8.38 18.53
N ILE A 166 -7.95 8.15 17.22
CA ILE A 166 -9.01 8.38 16.24
C ILE A 166 -9.88 7.13 16.20
N MET A 167 -11.19 7.31 16.29
CA MET A 167 -12.13 6.18 16.21
C MET A 167 -12.53 5.93 14.76
N ALA A 168 -12.28 4.72 14.27
CA ALA A 168 -12.86 4.24 13.01
C ALA A 168 -14.28 3.74 13.26
N LEU A 169 -15.27 4.47 12.75
CA LEU A 169 -16.69 4.18 12.92
C LEU A 169 -17.36 4.04 11.56
N ASP A 170 -18.38 3.21 11.46
CA ASP A 170 -19.22 3.16 10.26
C ASP A 170 -20.30 4.24 10.31
N ASP A 171 -20.53 4.93 9.19
CA ASP A 171 -21.74 5.72 9.02
C ASP A 171 -22.95 4.85 8.68
N LYS A 172 -24.11 5.50 8.52
CA LYS A 172 -25.40 4.83 8.25
C LYS A 172 -25.41 4.07 6.92
N ASP A 173 -24.53 4.44 6.00
CA ASP A 173 -24.39 3.84 4.67
C ASP A 173 -23.28 2.78 4.64
N GLY A 174 -22.64 2.51 5.79
CA GLY A 174 -21.57 1.52 5.93
C GLY A 174 -20.21 2.01 5.43
N ASN A 175 -20.01 3.32 5.22
CA ASN A 175 -18.69 3.87 4.93
C ASN A 175 -17.92 4.14 6.22
N MET A 176 -16.62 3.82 6.19
CA MET A 176 -15.74 4.06 7.33
C MET A 176 -15.43 5.55 7.47
N GLN A 177 -15.72 6.10 8.64
CA GLN A 177 -15.45 7.47 9.05
C GLN A 177 -14.43 7.46 10.19
N LEU A 178 -13.39 8.27 10.05
CA LEU A 178 -12.37 8.48 11.07
C LEU A 178 -12.79 9.64 11.97
N LYS A 179 -13.56 9.33 13.02
CA LYS A 179 -14.07 10.33 13.96
C LYS A 179 -12.95 10.85 14.85
N GLY A 180 -12.75 12.17 14.77
CA GLY A 180 -11.72 12.87 15.52
C GLY A 180 -10.41 13.08 14.75
N LEU A 181 -10.34 12.67 13.48
CA LEU A 181 -9.24 13.03 12.59
C LEU A 181 -9.34 14.52 12.22
N SER A 182 -8.25 15.24 12.46
CA SER A 182 -8.11 16.64 12.09
C SER A 182 -7.99 16.81 10.57
N TRP A 183 -8.62 17.87 10.07
CA TRP A 183 -8.44 18.37 8.72
C TRP A 183 -8.03 19.83 8.82
N VAL A 184 -6.80 20.12 8.41
CA VAL A 184 -6.20 21.45 8.55
C VAL A 184 -6.13 22.09 7.17
N PRO A 185 -6.70 23.29 6.95
CA PRO A 185 -6.55 24.00 5.69
C PRO A 185 -5.08 24.33 5.40
N VAL A 186 -4.69 24.22 4.13
CA VAL A 186 -3.34 24.53 3.66
C VAL A 186 -3.44 25.42 2.43
N ARG A 187 -2.84 26.61 2.48
CA ARG A 187 -2.91 27.62 1.42
C ARG A 187 -1.62 27.78 0.63
N SER A 188 -0.51 27.33 1.18
CA SER A 188 0.80 27.43 0.54
C SER A 188 1.67 26.21 0.85
N MET A 189 2.78 26.09 0.13
CA MET A 189 3.69 24.98 0.34
C MET A 189 4.51 25.13 1.63
N GLU A 190 4.68 26.36 2.11
CA GLU A 190 5.29 26.66 3.41
C GLU A 190 4.41 26.15 4.55
N GLU A 191 3.12 26.50 4.57
CA GLU A 191 2.15 25.97 5.54
C GLU A 191 2.10 24.43 5.51
N PHE A 192 2.14 23.85 4.31
CA PHE A 192 2.20 22.40 4.14
C PHE A 192 3.44 21.81 4.82
N GLN A 193 4.62 22.37 4.53
CA GLN A 193 5.90 21.83 5.03
C GLN A 193 6.00 21.93 6.55
N GLU A 194 5.47 22.99 7.16
CA GLU A 194 5.41 23.11 8.62
C GLU A 194 4.56 22.00 9.25
N LEU A 195 3.32 21.82 8.78
CA LEU A 195 2.42 20.79 9.27
C LEU A 195 2.97 19.38 9.02
N TYR A 196 3.52 19.16 7.83
CA TYR A 196 4.09 17.88 7.45
C TYR A 196 5.31 17.52 8.31
N SER A 197 6.21 18.47 8.56
CA SER A 197 7.38 18.28 9.42
C SER A 197 6.99 17.94 10.85
N ILE A 198 5.97 18.61 11.41
CA ILE A 198 5.40 18.30 12.72
C ILE A 198 4.92 16.84 12.77
N GLY A 199 4.16 16.40 11.77
CA GLY A 199 3.65 15.04 11.71
C GLY A 199 4.76 13.99 11.57
N VAL A 200 5.79 14.27 10.75
CA VAL A 200 6.98 13.40 10.60
C VAL A 200 7.74 13.28 11.93
N GLN A 201 7.95 14.38 12.65
CA GLN A 201 8.61 14.37 13.96
C GLN A 201 7.81 13.56 14.98
N ARG A 202 6.49 13.75 15.05
CA ARG A 202 5.63 13.01 15.99
C ARG A 202 5.62 11.51 15.70
N ARG A 203 5.56 11.12 14.41
CA ARG A 203 5.69 9.72 14.01
C ARG A 203 7.02 9.10 14.48
N LYS A 204 8.13 9.85 14.45
CA LYS A 204 9.44 9.37 14.94
C LYS A 204 9.50 9.16 16.46
N VAL A 205 8.69 9.90 17.23
CA VAL A 205 8.74 9.92 18.70
C VAL A 205 7.77 8.92 19.34
N ALA A 206 6.86 8.33 18.57
CA ALA A 206 5.80 7.48 19.09
C ALA A 206 6.30 6.22 19.84
N HIS A 207 5.83 6.12 21.09
CA HIS A 207 5.68 4.94 21.96
C HIS A 207 6.85 4.05 22.40
N THR A 208 8.07 4.14 21.84
CA THR A 208 9.15 3.22 22.28
C THR A 208 10.47 3.87 22.72
N GLY A 209 10.69 5.17 22.52
CA GLY A 209 11.93 5.86 22.92
C GLY A 209 13.23 5.30 22.31
N LEU A 210 13.13 4.20 21.55
CA LEU A 210 14.22 3.41 20.99
C LEU A 210 13.73 2.75 19.68
N ASN A 211 14.24 3.28 18.56
CA ASN A 211 14.26 2.73 17.19
C ASN A 211 13.17 3.17 16.20
N ASP A 212 13.57 3.07 14.92
CA ASP A 212 12.91 3.49 13.68
C ASP A 212 11.43 3.08 13.55
N VAL A 213 10.54 3.94 14.06
CA VAL A 213 9.07 3.77 14.09
C VAL A 213 8.47 3.65 12.69
N SER A 214 9.12 4.21 11.67
CA SER A 214 8.61 4.20 10.28
C SER A 214 8.43 2.78 9.71
N SER A 215 9.16 1.80 10.25
CA SER A 215 9.03 0.39 9.88
C SER A 215 7.83 -0.33 10.51
N ARG A 216 7.21 0.25 11.55
CA ARG A 216 6.26 -0.45 12.43
C ARG A 216 4.86 0.14 12.50
N SER A 217 4.67 1.35 12.02
CA SER A 217 3.34 1.96 11.83
C SER A 217 3.10 2.29 10.37
N HIS A 218 1.85 2.14 9.94
CA HIS A 218 1.42 2.61 8.62
C HIS A 218 1.09 4.09 8.70
N ALA A 219 1.71 4.93 7.90
CA ALA A 219 1.40 6.35 7.80
C ALA A 219 0.44 6.62 6.65
N VAL A 220 -0.56 7.45 6.90
CA VAL A 220 -1.52 7.88 5.89
C VAL A 220 -1.61 9.41 5.89
N LEU A 221 -1.12 10.03 4.83
CA LEU A 221 -1.33 11.44 4.57
C LEU A 221 -2.40 11.60 3.51
N SER A 222 -3.44 12.37 3.81
CA SER A 222 -4.53 12.62 2.87
C SER A 222 -4.64 14.10 2.54
N LEU A 223 -4.68 14.40 1.25
CA LEU A 223 -4.98 15.72 0.71
C LEU A 223 -6.42 15.72 0.18
N ARG A 224 -7.25 16.59 0.73
CA ARG A 224 -8.65 16.78 0.33
C ARG A 224 -8.78 18.07 -0.45
N VAL A 225 -9.39 18.00 -1.63
CA VAL A 225 -9.74 19.17 -2.41
C VAL A 225 -11.23 19.42 -2.27
N SER A 226 -11.59 20.65 -1.95
CA SER A 226 -12.97 21.12 -1.83
C SER A 226 -13.18 22.31 -2.77
N SER A 227 -14.37 22.47 -3.32
CA SER A 227 -14.77 23.66 -4.09
C SER A 227 -16.06 24.18 -3.48
N THR A 228 -16.11 25.47 -3.14
CA THR A 228 -17.29 26.09 -2.50
C THR A 228 -17.83 25.26 -1.34
N ASP A 229 -16.93 24.85 -0.43
CA ASP A 229 -17.20 24.00 0.75
C ASP A 229 -17.75 22.59 0.48
N VAL A 230 -17.80 22.17 -0.79
CA VAL A 230 -18.14 20.81 -1.19
C VAL A 230 -16.87 20.05 -1.51
N VAL A 231 -16.63 18.96 -0.78
CA VAL A 231 -15.51 18.05 -1.02
C VAL A 231 -15.65 17.46 -2.43
N LYS A 232 -14.64 17.67 -3.26
CA LYS A 232 -14.53 17.06 -4.59
C LYS A 232 -13.96 15.66 -4.42
N GLY A 233 -12.68 15.56 -4.06
CA GLY A 233 -12.00 14.27 -3.97
C GLY A 233 -10.83 14.32 -2.98
N LYS A 234 -10.22 13.14 -2.80
CA LYS A 234 -9.09 12.94 -1.90
C LYS A 234 -7.96 12.18 -2.60
N LEU A 235 -6.72 12.61 -2.35
CA LEU A 235 -5.52 11.82 -2.60
C LEU A 235 -5.02 11.25 -1.27
N ASN A 236 -4.93 9.93 -1.16
CA ASN A 236 -4.33 9.27 0.00
C ASN A 236 -2.95 8.73 -0.37
N LEU A 237 -1.92 9.13 0.37
CA LEU A 237 -0.53 8.71 0.17
C LEU A 237 -0.11 7.91 1.40
N ILE A 238 0.13 6.61 1.19
CA ILE A 238 0.21 5.62 2.26
C ILE A 238 1.60 4.98 2.28
N ASP A 239 2.34 5.24 3.35
CA ASP A 239 3.62 4.61 3.65
C ASP A 239 3.38 3.44 4.61
N LEU A 240 3.32 2.22 4.06
CA LEU A 240 3.04 1.02 4.85
C LEU A 240 4.26 0.62 5.68
N ALA A 241 3.99 -0.02 6.83
CA ALA A 241 4.99 -0.70 7.62
C ALA A 241 5.69 -1.82 6.82
N GLY A 242 6.89 -2.20 7.25
CA GLY A 242 7.69 -3.21 6.58
C GLY A 242 7.07 -4.60 6.65
N SER A 243 6.99 -5.28 5.51
CA SER A 243 6.62 -6.70 5.46
C SER A 243 7.83 -7.58 5.83
N GLU A 244 8.10 -7.72 7.12
CA GLU A 244 9.17 -8.59 7.63
C GLU A 244 8.64 -10.00 7.93
N ASP A 245 9.47 -11.02 7.70
CA ASP A 245 9.15 -12.40 8.08
C ASP A 245 9.50 -12.63 9.56
N ASN A 246 8.46 -12.77 10.39
CA ASN A 246 8.57 -13.03 11.83
C ASN A 246 9.47 -14.23 12.18
N LYS A 247 9.65 -15.20 11.27
CA LYS A 247 10.52 -16.38 11.49
C LYS A 247 12.00 -16.10 11.28
N ARG A 248 12.31 -15.07 10.49
CA ARG A 248 13.69 -14.64 10.20
C ARG A 248 14.14 -13.55 11.16
N THR A 249 13.21 -12.90 11.83
CA THR A 249 13.47 -11.90 12.87
C THR A 249 13.52 -12.57 14.25
N LEU A 250 14.54 -12.25 15.06
CA LEU A 250 14.61 -12.62 16.49
C LEU A 250 13.72 -11.71 17.35
N ASN A 251 12.48 -11.47 16.91
CA ASN A 251 11.55 -10.56 17.57
C ASN A 251 10.89 -11.25 18.78
N GLU A 252 10.99 -10.63 19.95
CA GLU A 252 10.37 -11.11 21.20
C GLU A 252 9.44 -10.05 21.81
N GLY A 253 8.51 -10.50 22.66
CA GLY A 253 7.60 -9.63 23.41
C GLY A 253 6.75 -8.72 22.52
N ILE A 254 6.76 -7.41 22.81
CA ILE A 254 5.98 -6.39 22.10
C ILE A 254 6.31 -6.37 20.60
N ARG A 255 7.58 -6.58 20.21
CA ARG A 255 7.99 -6.55 18.79
C ARG A 255 7.38 -7.66 17.97
N LEU A 256 7.16 -8.84 18.57
CA LEU A 256 6.48 -9.95 17.91
C LEU A 256 5.00 -9.62 17.68
N GLN A 257 4.35 -8.98 18.65
CA GLN A 257 2.96 -8.54 18.54
C GLN A 257 2.80 -7.46 17.46
N GLU A 258 3.69 -6.47 17.42
CA GLU A 258 3.75 -5.45 16.36
C GLU A 258 3.84 -6.10 14.98
N SER A 259 4.83 -6.98 14.80
CA SER A 259 5.09 -7.62 13.51
C SER A 259 3.92 -8.53 13.07
N SER A 260 3.24 -9.17 14.01
CA SER A 260 2.01 -9.92 13.75
C SER A 260 0.89 -9.02 13.22
N LYS A 261 0.64 -7.87 13.85
CA LYS A 261 -0.38 -6.90 13.41
C LYS A 261 -0.07 -6.23 12.08
N ILE A 262 1.20 -5.93 11.84
CA ILE A 262 1.68 -5.45 10.53
C ILE A 262 1.36 -6.49 9.45
N ASN A 263 1.75 -7.75 9.65
CA ASN A 263 1.49 -8.80 8.67
C ASN A 263 -0.01 -9.09 8.48
N GLN A 264 -0.82 -9.00 9.54
CA GLN A 264 -2.28 -9.15 9.45
C GLN A 264 -2.91 -8.07 8.55
N SER A 265 -2.56 -6.79 8.77
CA SER A 265 -3.08 -5.67 7.97
C SER A 265 -2.62 -5.72 6.51
N LEU A 266 -1.35 -6.08 6.27
CA LEU A 266 -0.81 -6.27 4.92
C LEU A 266 -1.46 -7.44 4.17
N PHE A 267 -1.76 -8.53 4.88
CA PHE A 267 -2.48 -9.67 4.31
C PHE A 267 -3.92 -9.32 3.91
N ALA A 268 -4.63 -8.54 4.74
CA ALA A 268 -5.96 -8.04 4.41
C ALA A 268 -5.93 -7.19 3.12
N LEU A 269 -4.96 -6.27 3.03
CA LEU A 269 -4.76 -5.44 1.83
C LEU A 269 -4.49 -6.29 0.58
N SER A 270 -3.64 -7.31 0.68
CA SER A 270 -3.35 -8.24 -0.42
C SER A 270 -4.61 -8.96 -0.92
N ASN A 271 -5.49 -9.41 -0.01
CA ASN A 271 -6.74 -10.06 -0.38
C ASN A 271 -7.71 -9.10 -1.11
N VAL A 272 -7.79 -7.84 -0.68
CA VAL A 272 -8.59 -6.81 -1.33
C VAL A 272 -8.08 -6.55 -2.75
N ILE A 273 -6.78 -6.34 -2.92
CA ILE A 273 -6.15 -6.11 -4.23
C ILE A 273 -6.36 -7.34 -5.15
N SER A 274 -6.20 -8.55 -4.62
CA SER A 274 -6.41 -9.79 -5.36
C SER A 274 -7.85 -9.93 -5.86
N ALA A 275 -8.83 -9.64 -5.00
CA ALA A 275 -10.24 -9.69 -5.36
C ALA A 275 -10.61 -8.61 -6.41
N LEU A 276 -10.04 -7.41 -6.28
CA LEU A 276 -10.24 -6.32 -7.25
C LEU A 276 -9.69 -6.68 -8.62
N ASN A 277 -8.48 -7.22 -8.67
CA ASN A 277 -7.85 -7.62 -9.93
C ASN A 277 -8.58 -8.77 -10.64
N LYS A 278 -9.29 -9.61 -9.88
CA LYS A 278 -10.13 -10.70 -10.41
C LYS A 278 -11.54 -10.25 -10.79
N ASN A 279 -11.88 -8.96 -10.60
CA ASN A 279 -13.24 -8.44 -10.70
C ASN A 279 -14.25 -9.28 -9.91
N GLU A 280 -13.85 -9.74 -8.71
CA GLU A 280 -14.76 -10.49 -7.85
C GLU A 280 -15.93 -9.61 -7.43
N HIS A 281 -17.15 -10.15 -7.49
CA HIS A 281 -18.35 -9.41 -7.11
C HIS A 281 -18.34 -9.00 -5.63
N ARG A 282 -17.64 -9.74 -4.76
CA ARG A 282 -17.51 -9.44 -3.33
C ARG A 282 -16.05 -9.22 -2.98
N ILE A 283 -15.69 -7.96 -2.77
CA ILE A 283 -14.34 -7.58 -2.32
C ILE A 283 -14.29 -7.62 -0.78
N PRO A 284 -13.30 -8.30 -0.17
CA PRO A 284 -13.19 -8.46 1.29
C PRO A 284 -12.61 -7.21 1.97
N TYR A 285 -13.19 -6.03 1.73
CA TYR A 285 -12.77 -4.76 2.35
C TYR A 285 -12.81 -4.81 3.88
N ARG A 286 -13.72 -5.61 4.41
CA ARG A 286 -13.81 -5.94 5.83
C ARG A 286 -13.30 -7.37 5.99
N GLN A 287 -12.32 -7.60 6.86
CA GLN A 287 -12.22 -8.91 7.49
C GLN A 287 -13.50 -9.06 8.31
N SER A 288 -14.53 -9.64 7.71
CA SER A 288 -15.84 -9.75 8.34
C SER A 288 -15.66 -10.63 9.57
N LYS A 289 -15.76 -10.06 10.77
CA LYS A 289 -16.10 -10.81 11.98
C LYS A 289 -17.56 -11.25 11.85
N LEU A 290 -17.84 -12.13 10.88
CA LEU A 290 -19.15 -12.78 10.79
C LEU A 290 -19.36 -13.51 12.10
N THR A 291 -20.43 -13.20 12.83
CA THR A 291 -20.75 -13.91 14.06
C THR A 291 -21.10 -15.36 13.75
N ARG A 292 -21.14 -16.21 14.78
CA ARG A 292 -21.53 -17.61 14.63
C ARG A 292 -22.92 -17.74 14.00
N GLU A 293 -23.85 -16.85 14.33
CA GLU A 293 -25.20 -16.85 13.74
C GLU A 293 -25.17 -16.47 12.26
N GLU A 294 -24.43 -15.42 11.89
CA GLU A 294 -24.33 -14.96 10.49
C GLU A 294 -23.65 -16.00 9.59
N LEU A 295 -22.64 -16.71 10.11
CA LEU A 295 -22.02 -17.83 9.39
C LEU A 295 -23.02 -18.96 9.14
N GLN A 296 -23.92 -19.25 10.08
CA GLN A 296 -24.92 -20.30 9.95
C GLN A 296 -26.09 -19.93 9.03
N GLN A 297 -26.31 -18.65 8.75
CA GLN A 297 -27.29 -18.19 7.78
C GLN A 297 -26.82 -18.39 6.32
N LEU A 298 -25.52 -18.65 6.11
CA LEU A 298 -24.97 -18.99 4.80
C LEU A 298 -25.22 -20.46 4.47
N LYS A 299 -25.81 -20.73 3.30
CA LYS A 299 -26.09 -22.09 2.81
C LYS A 299 -24.82 -22.95 2.85
N GLY A 300 -24.87 -24.07 3.57
CA GLY A 300 -23.78 -25.07 3.64
C GLY A 300 -22.79 -24.90 4.79
N ILE A 301 -23.01 -23.91 5.67
CA ILE A 301 -22.21 -23.71 6.89
C ILE A 301 -23.09 -24.03 8.11
N GLY A 302 -22.86 -25.18 8.74
CA GLY A 302 -23.51 -25.56 10.00
C GLY A 302 -22.72 -25.11 11.23
N ALA A 303 -23.31 -25.25 12.42
CA ALA A 303 -22.74 -24.79 13.70
C ALA A 303 -21.27 -25.17 13.93
N ARG A 304 -20.87 -26.42 13.65
CA ARG A 304 -19.47 -26.88 13.80
C ARG A 304 -18.51 -26.21 12.82
N ARG A 305 -18.94 -25.93 11.58
CA ARG A 305 -18.12 -25.19 10.61
C ARG A 305 -18.01 -23.72 10.99
N ALA A 306 -19.09 -23.14 11.54
CA ALA A 306 -19.06 -21.78 12.04
C ALA A 306 -18.10 -21.64 13.25
N GLU A 307 -18.15 -22.56 14.22
CA GLU A 307 -17.19 -22.62 15.34
C GLU A 307 -15.76 -22.80 14.86
N TYR A 308 -15.51 -23.72 13.93
CA TYR A 308 -14.17 -23.91 13.37
C TYR A 308 -13.65 -22.67 12.60
N ILE A 309 -14.51 -21.96 11.87
CA ILE A 309 -14.16 -20.69 11.20
C ILE A 309 -13.85 -19.58 12.23
N LEU A 310 -14.54 -19.58 13.37
CA LEU A 310 -14.31 -18.62 14.46
C LEU A 310 -13.04 -18.95 15.25
N GLU A 311 -12.82 -20.21 15.61
CA GLU A 311 -11.55 -20.70 16.19
C GLU A 311 -10.38 -20.39 15.25
N LEU A 312 -10.49 -20.66 13.95
CA LEU A 312 -9.45 -20.29 12.99
C LEU A 312 -9.22 -18.78 12.92
N ARG A 313 -10.21 -17.94 13.20
CA ARG A 313 -10.04 -16.47 13.23
C ARG A 313 -9.39 -16.00 14.53
N GLU A 314 -9.64 -16.68 15.66
CA GLU A 314 -8.99 -16.39 16.94
C GLU A 314 -7.56 -16.96 17.01
N ASP A 315 -7.31 -18.12 16.39
CA ASP A 315 -6.06 -18.90 16.47
C ASP A 315 -5.20 -18.93 15.18
N SER A 316 -5.48 -18.10 14.15
CA SER A 316 -4.60 -18.04 12.94
C SER A 316 -3.62 -16.86 12.93
N PRO A 317 -2.45 -16.99 13.58
CA PRO A 317 -1.24 -16.26 13.18
C PRO A 317 -0.40 -17.05 12.16
N LYS A 318 -0.93 -18.07 11.48
CA LYS A 318 -0.13 -18.94 10.58
C LYS A 318 -0.45 -18.69 9.10
N PRO A 319 0.45 -18.05 8.33
CA PRO A 319 0.44 -18.19 6.87
C PRO A 319 0.82 -19.64 6.49
N PHE A 320 0.21 -20.15 5.41
CA PHE A 320 0.51 -21.45 4.81
C PHE A 320 2.03 -21.62 4.65
N LYS A 321 2.58 -22.71 5.21
CA LYS A 321 4.02 -22.94 5.26
C LYS A 321 4.50 -23.77 4.07
N THR A 322 3.68 -24.67 3.53
CA THR A 322 3.96 -25.51 2.35
C THR A 322 2.68 -25.97 1.61
N LEU A 323 2.80 -26.49 0.38
CA LEU A 323 1.67 -27.06 -0.39
C LEU A 323 0.99 -28.29 0.28
N GLU A 324 1.63 -28.91 1.27
CA GLU A 324 1.07 -30.03 2.04
C GLU A 324 0.05 -29.54 3.09
N ASP A 325 0.09 -28.27 3.49
CA ASP A 325 -0.86 -27.68 4.45
C ASP A 325 -2.30 -27.61 3.87
N LEU A 326 -2.44 -27.74 2.55
CA LEU A 326 -3.73 -27.82 1.84
C LEU A 326 -4.39 -29.21 1.93
N GLY A 327 -3.68 -30.23 2.43
CA GLY A 327 -4.29 -31.53 2.74
C GLY A 327 -5.25 -31.45 3.94
N ASN A 328 -5.01 -30.53 4.88
CA ASN A 328 -5.78 -30.37 6.11
C ASN A 328 -7.16 -29.72 5.89
N ILE A 329 -7.44 -29.24 4.68
CA ILE A 329 -8.76 -28.73 4.23
C ILE A 329 -9.53 -29.75 3.38
N GLY A 330 -9.10 -31.01 3.35
CA GLY A 330 -9.82 -32.11 2.71
C GLY A 330 -9.65 -32.23 1.19
N LEU A 331 -8.62 -31.59 0.61
CA LEU A 331 -8.28 -31.71 -0.81
C LEU A 331 -7.16 -32.74 -1.00
N SER A 332 -7.39 -33.71 -1.87
CA SER A 332 -6.35 -34.68 -2.24
C SER A 332 -5.22 -34.02 -3.02
N SER A 333 -3.99 -34.54 -2.91
CA SER A 333 -2.83 -34.06 -3.66
C SER A 333 -3.02 -34.11 -5.18
N LYS A 334 -3.98 -34.89 -5.68
CA LYS A 334 -4.40 -34.92 -7.09
C LYS A 334 -5.25 -33.70 -7.46
N GLN A 335 -6.20 -33.31 -6.60
CA GLN A 335 -7.04 -32.11 -6.80
C GLN A 335 -6.22 -30.82 -6.72
N ILE A 336 -5.24 -30.74 -5.83
CA ILE A 336 -4.34 -29.58 -5.72
C ILE A 336 -3.48 -29.41 -6.99
N ARG A 337 -2.99 -30.52 -7.55
CA ARG A 337 -2.25 -30.52 -8.82
C ARG A 337 -3.12 -30.18 -10.02
N ASP A 338 -4.38 -30.62 -10.05
CA ASP A 338 -5.33 -30.29 -11.12
C ASP A 338 -5.77 -28.82 -11.09
N ILE A 339 -5.90 -28.21 -9.90
CA ILE A 339 -6.16 -26.77 -9.73
C ILE A 339 -4.98 -25.95 -10.26
N LEU A 340 -3.75 -26.31 -9.87
CA LEU A 340 -2.53 -25.64 -10.37
C LEU A 340 -2.33 -25.84 -11.88
N LYS A 341 -2.68 -27.01 -12.42
CA LYS A 341 -2.68 -27.27 -13.88
C LYS A 341 -3.72 -26.42 -14.62
N LYS A 342 -4.95 -26.31 -14.12
CA LYS A 342 -6.02 -25.50 -14.75
C LYS A 342 -5.70 -24.01 -14.73
N THR A 343 -5.13 -23.49 -13.64
CA THR A 343 -4.66 -22.10 -13.55
C THR A 343 -3.49 -21.83 -14.50
N ALA A 344 -2.62 -22.82 -14.75
CA ALA A 344 -1.52 -22.70 -15.70
C ALA A 344 -1.91 -22.91 -17.18
N THR A 345 -2.99 -23.64 -17.46
CA THR A 345 -3.47 -23.86 -18.86
C THR A 345 -4.47 -22.82 -19.35
N GLY A 346 -5.11 -22.04 -18.46
CA GLY A 346 -5.89 -20.85 -18.84
C GLY A 346 -5.05 -19.64 -19.27
N ILE A 347 -3.72 -19.75 -19.23
CA ILE A 347 -2.79 -18.70 -19.69
C ILE A 347 -2.39 -18.92 -21.16
N PHE A 348 -2.70 -20.08 -21.75
CA PHE A 348 -2.48 -20.33 -23.19
C PHE A 348 -3.65 -21.07 -23.85
N LYS A 349 -4.85 -20.50 -23.73
CA LYS A 349 -5.84 -20.45 -24.81
C LYS A 349 -6.81 -19.29 -24.60
#